data_AF-A0A925AKB6-F1
#
_entry.id   AF-A0A925AKB6-F1
#
_cell.length_a   1.000
_cell.length_b   1.000
_cell.length_c   1.000
_cell.angle_alpha   90.00
_cell.angle_beta   90.00
_cell.angle_gamma   90.00
#
_symmetry.space_group_name_H-M   'P 1'
#
loop_
_entity.id
_entity.type
_entity.pdbx_description
1 polymer ?
#
loop_
_entity_poly.entity_id
_entity_poly.type
_entity_poly.pdbx_seq_one_letter_code
_entity_poly.pdbx_strand_id
1 'polypeptide(L)'
;MTSHLPYRATTASGETIDVTFDLHGETRSADDVSTLLTAILAAIDAGVTAQAKVSNGDVMQALAMALSLRAAMIPAPRTVTEPLARDLLDTALACASFAQRVPVADHA
;
A
#
# COMPACT_ATOMS: atom_id res chain seq x y z
N MET A 1 8.08 -20.61 -0.40
CA MET A 1 9.07 -19.65 -0.94
C MET A 1 8.42 -18.29 -0.83
N THR A 2 9.06 -17.33 -0.16
CA THR A 2 8.57 -15.95 -0.08
C THR A 2 8.79 -15.29 -1.44
N SER A 3 7.76 -14.69 -2.02
CA SER A 3 7.87 -13.96 -3.29
C SER A 3 8.10 -12.48 -2.98
N HIS A 4 8.79 -11.76 -3.86
CA HIS A 4 9.10 -10.35 -3.68
C HIS A 4 8.46 -9.52 -4.79
N LEU A 5 8.00 -8.32 -4.45
CA LEU A 5 7.43 -7.36 -5.38
C LEU A 5 8.23 -6.05 -5.35
N PRO A 6 9.11 -5.79 -6.35
CA PRO A 6 9.67 -4.46 -6.54
C PRO A 6 8.56 -3.51 -6.98
N TYR A 7 8.46 -2.35 -6.34
CA TYR A 7 7.44 -1.35 -6.60
C TYR A 7 8.03 0.06 -6.51
N ARG A 8 7.62 0.93 -7.43
CA ARG A 8 8.01 2.35 -7.47
C ARG A 8 6.76 3.21 -7.35
N ALA A 9 6.68 4.01 -6.30
CA ALA A 9 5.66 5.04 -6.16
C ALA A 9 6.23 6.41 -6.56
N THR A 10 5.43 7.25 -7.20
CA THR A 10 5.78 8.64 -7.50
C THR A 10 4.87 9.55 -6.70
N THR A 11 5.46 10.47 -5.94
CA THR A 11 4.73 11.46 -5.15
C THR A 11 4.24 12.62 -6.05
N ALA A 12 3.31 13.43 -5.54
CA ALA A 12 2.85 14.63 -6.25
C ALA A 12 3.97 15.66 -6.52
N SER A 13 5.04 15.67 -5.72
CA SER A 13 6.22 16.51 -5.93
C SER A 13 7.22 15.93 -6.95
N GLY A 14 6.95 14.74 -7.49
CA GLY A 14 7.82 14.05 -8.45
C GLY A 14 8.92 13.19 -7.83
N GLU A 15 9.07 13.20 -6.49
CA GLU A 15 9.98 12.27 -5.79
C GLU A 15 9.50 10.83 -6.00
N THR A 16 10.43 9.91 -6.25
CA THR A 16 10.13 8.48 -6.37
C THR A 16 10.56 7.72 -5.12
N ILE A 17 9.72 6.79 -4.68
CA ILE A 17 9.95 5.89 -3.56
C ILE A 17 10.06 4.47 -4.13
N ASP A 18 11.25 3.91 -4.04
CA ASP A 18 11.56 2.54 -4.47
C ASP A 18 11.54 1.59 -3.27
N VAL A 19 10.70 0.56 -3.34
CA VAL A 19 10.50 -0.43 -2.28
C VAL A 19 10.42 -1.83 -2.87
N THR A 20 10.93 -2.83 -2.16
CA THR A 20 10.69 -4.24 -2.47
C THR A 20 9.85 -4.83 -1.34
N PHE A 21 8.61 -5.21 -1.66
CA PHE A 21 7.68 -5.80 -0.70
C PHE A 21 7.84 -7.31 -0.63
N ASP A 22 7.88 -7.84 0.59
CA ASP A 22 7.76 -9.27 0.83
C ASP A 22 6.29 -9.68 0.74
N LEU A 23 5.99 -10.63 -0.13
CA LEU A 23 4.64 -11.15 -0.32
C LEU A 23 4.42 -12.37 0.56
N HIS A 24 3.22 -12.45 1.15
CA HIS A 24 2.78 -13.63 1.88
C HIS A 24 2.86 -14.89 1.01
N GLY A 25 3.17 -16.04 1.61
CA GLY A 25 3.41 -17.30 0.89
C GLY A 25 2.20 -17.84 0.13
N GLU A 26 1.00 -17.36 0.44
CA GLU A 26 -0.25 -17.69 -0.26
C GLU A 26 -0.63 -16.66 -1.35
N THR A 27 0.21 -15.65 -1.58
CA THR A 27 -0.01 -14.68 -2.65
C THR A 27 0.09 -15.37 -4.01
N ARG A 28 -0.99 -15.33 -4.79
CA ARG A 28 -1.08 -16.02 -6.08
C ARG A 28 -0.25 -15.36 -7.18
N SER A 29 -0.27 -14.03 -7.26
CA SER A 29 0.31 -13.27 -8.36
C SER A 29 0.85 -11.93 -7.84
N ALA A 30 2.15 -11.71 -8.01
CA ALA A 30 2.78 -10.43 -7.68
C ALA A 30 2.29 -9.32 -8.62
N ASP A 31 2.05 -9.65 -9.89
CA ASP A 31 1.60 -8.69 -10.92
C ASP A 31 0.18 -8.19 -10.65
N ASP A 32 -0.73 -9.09 -10.23
CA ASP A 32 -2.09 -8.70 -9.86
C ASP A 32 -2.07 -7.79 -8.62
N VAL A 33 -1.22 -8.10 -7.64
CA VAL A 33 -1.03 -7.26 -6.44
C VAL A 33 -0.46 -5.90 -6.81
N SER A 34 0.54 -5.84 -7.70
CA SER A 34 1.13 -4.59 -8.19
C SER A 34 0.11 -3.71 -8.90
N THR A 35 -0.71 -4.33 -9.78
CA THR A 35 -1.78 -3.66 -10.52
C THR A 35 -2.83 -3.09 -9.57
N LEU A 36 -3.26 -3.88 -8.58
CA LEU A 36 -4.23 -3.44 -7.58
C LEU A 36 -3.67 -2.33 -6.68
N LEU A 37 -2.42 -2.44 -6.23
CA LEU A 37 -1.75 -1.41 -5.43
C LEU A 37 -1.70 -0.07 -6.18
N THR A 38 -1.32 -0.10 -7.45
CA THR A 38 -1.30 1.08 -8.33
C THR A 38 -2.69 1.71 -8.45
N ALA A 39 -3.71 0.88 -8.70
CA ALA A 39 -5.09 1.37 -8.83
C ALA A 39 -5.64 1.95 -7.53
N ILE A 40 -5.30 1.37 -6.38
CA ILE A 40 -5.70 1.87 -5.05
C ILE A 40 -5.08 3.24 -4.78
N LEU A 41 -3.77 3.40 -5.03
CA LEU A 41 -3.09 4.68 -4.83
C LEU A 41 -3.68 5.76 -5.75
N ALA A 42 -3.90 5.45 -7.03
CA ALA A 42 -4.52 6.38 -7.97
C ALA A 42 -5.95 6.80 -7.55
N ALA A 43 -6.75 5.87 -7.01
CA ALA A 43 -8.08 6.18 -6.51
C ALA A 43 -8.06 7.10 -5.28
N ILE A 44 -7.07 6.92 -4.39
CA ILE A 44 -6.86 7.79 -3.23
C ILE A 44 -6.45 9.19 -3.70
N ASP A 45 -5.50 9.30 -4.63
CA ASP A 45 -5.05 10.58 -5.16
C ASP A 45 -6.19 11.37 -5.82
N ALA A 46 -7.06 10.69 -6.57
CA ALA A 46 -8.25 11.29 -7.14
C ALA A 46 -9.23 11.77 -6.05
N GLY A 47 -9.43 10.98 -5.00
CA GLY A 47 -10.29 11.34 -3.87
C GLY A 47 -9.77 12.54 -3.07
N VAL A 48 -8.46 12.59 -2.82
CA VAL A 48 -7.77 13.71 -2.15
C VAL A 48 -7.89 14.97 -3.00
N THR A 49 -7.63 14.88 -4.31
CA THR A 49 -7.72 16.02 -5.24
C THR A 49 -9.15 16.58 -5.32
N ALA A 50 -10.16 15.72 -5.26
CA ALA A 50 -11.56 16.12 -5.32
C ALA A 50 -12.06 16.82 -4.04
N GLN A 51 -11.36 16.68 -2.91
CA GLN A 51 -11.79 17.20 -1.61
C GLN A 51 -10.83 18.27 -1.09
N ALA A 52 -11.31 19.51 -0.97
CA ALA A 52 -10.47 20.67 -0.66
C ALA A 52 -9.76 20.67 0.72
N LYS A 53 -10.10 19.75 1.64
CA LYS A 53 -9.57 19.72 3.02
C LYS A 53 -9.36 18.29 3.56
N VAL A 54 -8.66 17.45 2.81
CA VAL A 54 -8.23 16.13 3.31
C VAL A 54 -6.80 16.23 3.85
N SER A 55 -6.59 15.77 5.09
CA SER A 55 -5.25 15.65 5.66
C SER A 55 -4.67 14.25 5.44
N ASN A 56 -3.35 14.10 5.55
CA ASN A 56 -2.71 12.79 5.52
C ASN A 56 -3.23 11.85 6.62
N GLY A 57 -3.64 12.41 7.77
CA GLY A 57 -4.24 11.63 8.86
C GLY A 57 -5.59 11.02 8.47
N ASP A 58 -6.43 11.77 7.76
CA ASP A 58 -7.72 11.29 7.26
C ASP A 58 -7.54 10.15 6.24
N VAL A 59 -6.56 10.30 5.34
CA VAL A 59 -6.20 9.26 4.35
C VAL A 59 -5.76 7.98 5.04
N MET A 60 -4.83 8.08 6.01
CA MET A 60 -4.33 6.91 6.75
C MET A 60 -5.44 6.23 7.55
N GLN A 61 -6.32 7.00 8.18
CA GLN A 61 -7.46 6.44 8.92
C GLN A 61 -8.45 5.74 7.98
N ALA A 62 -8.77 6.34 6.83
CA ALA A 62 -9.65 5.74 5.83
C ALA A 62 -9.08 4.42 5.27
N LEU A 63 -7.77 4.38 4.98
CA LEU A 63 -7.07 3.17 4.55
C LEU A 63 -7.12 2.06 5.60
N ALA A 64 -6.89 2.39 6.88
CA ALA A 64 -6.99 1.42 7.97
C ALA A 64 -8.42 0.85 8.09
N MET A 65 -9.43 1.71 7.99
CA MET A 65 -10.83 1.28 8.00
C MET A 65 -11.17 0.41 6.78
N ALA A 66 -10.70 0.78 5.59
CA ALA A 66 -10.91 0.01 4.36
C ALA A 66 -10.28 -1.38 4.44
N LEU A 67 -9.05 -1.50 4.96
CA LEU A 67 -8.40 -2.79 5.21
C LEU A 67 -9.21 -3.64 6.19
N SER A 68 -9.67 -3.04 7.30
CA SER A 68 -10.47 -3.74 8.31
C SER A 68 -11.78 -4.30 7.75
N LEU A 69 -12.47 -3.53 6.91
CA LEU A 69 -13.69 -3.96 6.23
C LEU A 69 -13.39 -5.04 5.20
N ARG A 70 -12.32 -4.88 4.42
CA ARG A 70 -11.93 -5.88 3.41
C ARG A 70 -11.57 -7.22 4.02
N ALA A 71 -10.92 -7.23 5.19
CA ALA A 71 -10.65 -8.44 5.97
C ALA A 71 -11.93 -9.08 6.50
N ALA A 72 -12.89 -8.28 6.98
CA ALA A 72 -14.19 -8.76 7.46
C ALA A 72 -15.08 -9.36 6.35
N MET A 73 -14.83 -9.01 5.08
CA MET A 73 -15.53 -9.60 3.92
C MET A 73 -15.02 -10.99 3.52
N ILE A 74 -13.88 -11.44 4.06
CA ILE A 74 -13.39 -12.80 3.80
C ILE A 74 -14.28 -13.78 4.57
N PRO A 75 -14.82 -14.85 3.94
CA PRO A 75 -15.68 -15.83 4.59
C PRO A 75 -14.86 -16.78 5.49
N ALA A 76 -14.26 -16.23 6.55
CA ALA A 76 -13.47 -16.93 7.54
C ALA A 76 -13.66 -16.30 8.93
N PRO A 77 -13.37 -17.02 10.03
CA PRO A 77 -13.47 -16.46 11.37
C PRO A 77 -12.61 -15.21 11.56
N ARG A 78 -13.10 -14.23 12.35
CA ARG A 78 -12.35 -13.00 12.67
C ARG A 78 -11.00 -13.28 13.33
N THR A 79 -10.92 -14.36 14.11
CA THR A 79 -9.68 -14.84 14.75
C THR A 79 -8.60 -15.25 13.74
N VAL A 80 -8.94 -15.39 12.46
CA VAL A 80 -8.00 -15.68 11.37
C VAL A 80 -7.75 -14.44 10.51
N THR A 81 -8.80 -13.72 10.14
CA THR A 81 -8.69 -12.61 9.18
C THR A 81 -8.07 -11.35 9.78
N GLU A 82 -8.27 -11.09 11.08
CA GLU A 82 -7.67 -9.95 11.77
C GLU A 82 -6.15 -10.10 11.93
N PRO A 83 -5.60 -11.23 12.43
CA PRO A 83 -4.17 -11.45 12.44
C PRO A 83 -3.54 -11.40 11.05
N LEU A 84 -4.17 -12.02 10.05
CA LEU A 84 -3.66 -11.95 8.67
C LEU A 84 -3.57 -10.51 8.17
N ALA A 85 -4.58 -9.68 8.41
CA ALA A 85 -4.54 -8.28 8.00
C ALA A 85 -3.44 -7.48 8.72
N ARG A 86 -3.19 -7.76 10.00
CA ARG A 86 -2.08 -7.17 10.76
C ARG A 86 -0.73 -7.62 10.22
N ASP A 87 -0.52 -8.92 10.04
CA ASP A 87 0.74 -9.47 9.55
C ASP A 87 1.10 -8.91 8.15
N LEU A 88 0.11 -8.79 7.27
CA LEU A 88 0.30 -8.18 5.95
C LEU A 88 0.68 -6.70 6.05
N LEU A 89 0.02 -5.94 6.93
CA LEU A 89 0.32 -4.52 7.14
C LEU A 89 1.70 -4.33 7.77
N ASP A 90 2.03 -5.10 8.81
CA ASP A 90 3.31 -5.02 9.53
C ASP A 90 4.48 -5.37 8.59
N THR A 91 4.31 -6.40 7.74
CA THR A 91 5.30 -6.76 6.72
C THR A 91 5.48 -5.63 5.71
N ALA A 92 4.39 -5.05 5.20
CA ALA A 92 4.47 -3.96 4.24
C ALA A 92 5.12 -2.69 4.84
N LEU A 93 4.80 -2.37 6.10
CA LEU A 93 5.41 -1.26 6.83
C LEU A 93 6.91 -1.49 7.05
N ALA A 94 7.32 -2.71 7.40
CA ALA A 94 8.73 -3.06 7.54
C ALA A 94 9.47 -2.86 6.21
N CYS A 95 8.94 -3.37 5.09
CA CYS A 95 9.53 -3.14 3.76
C CYS A 95 9.62 -1.65 3.41
N ALA A 96 8.55 -0.88 3.65
CA ALA A 96 8.52 0.56 3.38
C ALA A 96 9.53 1.35 4.22
N SER A 97 9.89 0.88 5.42
CA SER A 97 10.91 1.52 6.26
C SER A 97 12.32 1.44 5.65
N PHE A 98 12.57 0.47 4.76
CA PHE A 98 13.81 0.33 4.00
C PHE A 98 13.70 0.93 2.59
N ALA A 99 12.60 1.61 2.26
CA ALA A 99 12.41 2.19 0.95
C ALA A 99 13.46 3.27 0.66
N GLN A 100 14.01 3.24 -0.55
CA GLN A 100 14.92 4.26 -1.03
C GLN A 100 14.11 5.41 -1.62
N ARG A 101 14.40 6.63 -1.16
CA ARG A 101 13.86 7.86 -1.73
C ARG A 101 14.84 8.45 -2.73
N VAL A 102 14.37 8.70 -3.95
CA VAL A 102 15.15 9.34 -5.00
C VAL A 102 14.50 10.69 -5.32
N PRO A 103 15.17 11.82 -5.01
CA PRO A 103 14.68 13.15 -5.36
C PRO A 103 14.54 13.34 -6.86
N VAL A 104 13.68 14.27 -7.27
CA VAL A 104 13.65 14.75 -8.67
C VAL A 104 15.04 15.26 -9.03
N ALA A 105 15.63 14.70 -10.09
CA ALA A 105 16.91 15.19 -10.59
C ALA A 105 16.74 16.63 -11.07
N ASP A 106 17.40 17.57 -10.40
CA ASP A 106 17.40 19.00 -10.74
C ASP A 106 17.89 19.15 -12.19
N HIS A 107 16.97 19.47 -13.11
CA HIS A 107 17.35 19.80 -14.49
C HIS A 107 17.83 21.25 -14.45
N ALA A 108 19.14 21.41 -14.26
CA ALA A 108 19.85 22.68 -14.40
C ALA A 108 19.74 23.26 -15.83
#